data_AF-A0A7J7XXP8-F1
#
_entry.id   AF-A0A7J7XXP8-F1
#
_cell.length_a   1.000
_cell.length_b   1.000
_cell.length_c   1.000
_cell.angle_alpha   90.00
_cell.angle_beta   90.00
_cell.angle_gamma   90.00
#
_symmetry.space_group_name_H-M   'P 1'
#
loop_
_entity.id
_entity.type
_entity.pdbx_description
1 polymer ?
#
loop_
_entity_poly.entity_id
_entity_poly.type
_entity_poly.pdbx_seq_one_letter_code
_entity_poly.pdbx_strand_id
1 'polypeptide(L)'
;MVKKVMTSLEGEDGLDEIYSFSESLRQLCVFKKIERSSMAWPCQLTIGSNLSIKILAYKSILQERVKKCWTVVDARTLKKDDVQKETVYCLNDDDETEVPKDDTIQGFRYGSDIIPFSKVDEEQMKYKSEGKCFSVLGFCRSSQVHRKYFMGNQVLKVFAAKDDEAAAVALSALIHALDELAMVAIVRYAYDRRSNPQVGVAFPHIKDTYECLVYVQLPFMEDLRQYMFSSLKNNKKYTPTEAQLSAVDALIDSMSLVKKDEEADTIEDLFPTTKIPNPQFQRLFQCLLHRALHPQEPLPPVQQHVLNMLDPPAEVTANCEIPLSKIKTLFPLTEAIKKKDQLTAQDIFQDKSEDGPTSKKLKTEEGEAHFNLSSLAEGTVTKVGSVNPAENFRVLVRQKNASFEEASRQLISHIEQFLDTNETPYFMKSMDCIKAFREEAIQFSEVQRFNNFLKDLQEKVEIKQLNHFWEIIIQDGITLITKDEAPGSSVTAEEGKKFLAPKESPNEERAALFEEGGDVDDLLDLI
;
A
#
# COMPACT_ATOMS: atom_id res chain seq x y z
N MET A 1 37.01 31.81 27.13
CA MET A 1 36.46 30.62 26.46
C MET A 1 37.20 29.35 26.85
N VAL A 2 38.53 29.28 26.68
CA VAL A 2 39.35 28.09 26.98
C VAL A 2 39.17 27.55 28.41
N LYS A 3 39.16 28.41 29.44
CA LYS A 3 38.90 28.00 30.84
C LYS A 3 37.50 27.39 31.06
N LYS A 4 36.48 27.85 30.34
CA LYS A 4 35.11 27.30 30.44
C LYS A 4 35.00 25.93 29.74
N VAL A 5 35.73 25.77 28.63
CA VAL A 5 35.83 24.48 27.94
C VAL A 5 36.54 23.46 28.84
N MET A 6 37.67 23.82 29.45
CA MET A 6 38.39 22.94 30.37
C MET A 6 37.56 22.48 31.57
N THR A 7 36.80 23.38 32.20
CA THR A 7 35.89 23.00 33.31
C THR A 7 34.69 22.15 32.88
N SER A 8 34.35 22.13 31.59
CA SER A 8 33.27 21.27 31.05
C SER A 8 33.78 19.85 30.72
N LEU A 9 35.11 19.68 30.65
CA LEU A 9 35.79 18.43 30.30
C LEU A 9 36.23 17.63 31.54
N GLU A 10 35.99 18.13 32.76
CA GLU A 10 36.37 17.49 34.03
C GLU A 10 35.42 16.35 34.49
N GLY A 11 34.41 15.99 33.70
CA GLY A 11 33.57 14.80 33.93
C GLY A 11 34.17 13.54 33.29
N GLU A 12 33.82 12.35 33.80
CA GLU A 12 34.33 11.05 33.29
C GLU A 12 34.09 10.85 31.77
N ASP A 13 33.07 11.49 31.19
CA ASP A 13 32.75 11.46 29.76
C ASP A 13 33.28 12.67 28.96
N GLY A 14 33.99 13.62 29.59
CA GLY A 14 34.31 14.91 28.98
C GLY A 14 35.22 14.83 27.75
N LEU A 15 36.18 13.91 27.75
CA LEU A 15 37.07 13.69 26.61
C LEU A 15 36.37 12.98 25.44
N ASP A 16 35.37 12.15 25.73
CA ASP A 16 34.52 11.45 24.74
C ASP A 16 33.53 12.40 24.05
N GLU A 17 33.43 13.67 24.49
CA GLU A 17 32.61 14.71 23.84
C GLU A 17 33.40 15.57 22.85
N ILE A 18 34.71 15.33 22.66
CA ILE A 18 35.55 16.10 21.74
C ILE A 18 35.59 15.42 20.36
N TYR A 19 34.90 16.02 19.39
CA TYR A 19 34.84 15.52 18.02
C TYR A 19 35.30 16.59 17.02
N SER A 20 35.90 16.15 15.91
CA SER A 20 36.05 17.01 14.73
C SER A 20 34.68 17.34 14.11
N PHE A 21 34.58 18.40 13.30
CA PHE A 21 33.34 18.70 12.58
C PHE A 21 32.91 17.55 11.64
N SER A 22 33.88 16.86 11.02
CA SER A 22 33.64 15.70 10.18
C SER A 22 33.05 14.51 10.94
N GLU A 23 33.59 14.20 12.12
CA GLU A 23 33.09 13.11 12.97
C GLU A 23 31.75 13.48 13.60
N SER A 24 31.60 14.72 14.04
CA SER A 24 30.36 15.27 14.58
C SER A 24 29.20 15.08 13.62
N LEU A 25 29.40 15.37 12.32
CA LEU A 25 28.37 15.16 11.28
C LEU A 25 27.95 13.69 11.18
N ARG A 26 28.91 12.76 11.19
CA ARG A 26 28.65 11.31 11.13
C ARG A 26 27.98 10.78 12.40
N GLN A 27 28.30 11.39 13.52
CA GLN A 27 27.83 11.03 14.85
C GLN A 27 26.74 11.99 15.35
N LEU A 28 25.95 12.61 14.45
CA LEU A 28 24.95 13.61 14.86
C LEU A 28 23.89 13.06 15.85
N CYS A 29 23.69 11.74 15.89
CA CYS A 29 22.89 11.06 16.94
C CYS A 29 23.51 11.13 18.35
N VAL A 30 24.80 11.43 18.45
CA VAL A 30 25.60 11.56 19.68
C VAL A 30 25.52 12.98 20.26
N PHE A 31 24.84 13.94 19.61
CA PHE A 31 24.36 15.17 20.26
C PHE A 31 23.18 14.84 21.21
N LYS A 32 23.45 13.92 22.15
CA LYS A 32 22.60 13.20 23.10
C LYS A 32 21.91 14.07 24.14
N LYS A 33 22.08 15.40 24.14
CA LYS A 33 21.50 16.24 25.20
C LYS A 33 19.96 16.24 25.24
N ILE A 34 19.31 15.76 24.17
CA ILE A 34 17.84 15.65 24.07
C ILE A 34 17.44 14.22 23.66
N GLU A 35 18.15 13.20 24.14
CA GLU A 35 17.72 11.81 23.92
C GLU A 35 16.46 11.52 24.74
N ARG A 36 15.40 11.03 24.08
CA ARG A 36 14.16 10.65 24.75
C ARG A 36 14.39 9.33 25.48
N SER A 37 14.38 9.35 26.82
CA SER A 37 14.43 8.12 27.60
C SER A 37 13.28 7.19 27.24
N SER A 38 13.60 5.91 27.01
CA SER A 38 12.60 4.88 26.75
C SER A 38 11.65 4.76 27.94
N MET A 39 10.35 4.69 27.66
CA MET A 39 9.34 4.46 28.69
C MET A 39 9.51 3.06 29.28
N ALA A 40 9.55 2.98 30.61
CA ALA A 40 9.69 1.72 31.31
C ALA A 40 8.38 0.92 31.24
N TRP A 41 8.48 -0.38 31.00
CA TRP A 41 7.37 -1.31 31.08
C TRP A 41 7.49 -2.16 32.36
N PRO A 42 6.67 -1.88 33.40
CA PRO A 42 6.73 -2.61 34.66
C PRO A 42 6.00 -3.96 34.58
N CYS A 43 6.74 -5.02 34.83
CA CYS A 43 6.26 -6.39 34.81
C CYS A 43 6.85 -7.21 35.97
N GLN A 44 6.40 -8.45 36.10
CA GLN A 44 6.97 -9.43 37.03
C GLN A 44 7.54 -10.58 36.21
N LEU A 45 8.82 -10.88 36.44
CA LEU A 45 9.49 -12.07 35.97
C LEU A 45 9.11 -13.23 36.87
N THR A 46 8.40 -14.22 36.35
CA THR A 46 7.98 -15.41 37.11
C THR A 46 8.78 -16.63 36.71
N ILE A 47 9.32 -17.35 37.70
CA ILE A 47 10.05 -18.61 37.52
C ILE A 47 9.31 -19.68 38.33
N GLY A 48 8.66 -20.61 37.63
CA GLY A 48 7.72 -21.54 38.27
C GLY A 48 6.58 -20.80 38.97
N SER A 49 6.06 -21.38 40.06
CA SER A 49 4.92 -20.82 40.80
C SER A 49 5.32 -19.98 42.02
N ASN A 50 6.56 -20.07 42.48
CA ASN A 50 6.97 -19.57 43.80
C ASN A 50 7.92 -18.37 43.75
N LEU A 51 8.61 -18.16 42.61
CA LEU A 51 9.59 -17.08 42.48
C LEU A 51 9.06 -16.01 41.52
N SER A 52 8.88 -14.80 42.05
CA SER A 52 8.47 -13.63 41.28
C SER A 52 9.42 -12.46 41.55
N ILE A 53 10.04 -11.93 40.51
CA ILE A 53 10.99 -10.81 40.57
C ILE A 53 10.35 -9.61 39.86
N LYS A 54 10.31 -8.44 40.52
CA LYS A 54 9.79 -7.22 39.87
C LYS A 54 10.82 -6.66 38.90
N ILE A 55 10.40 -6.43 37.66
CA ILE A 55 11.28 -6.01 36.57
C ILE A 55 10.73 -4.78 35.83
N LEU A 56 11.65 -4.05 35.20
CA LEU A 56 11.38 -2.98 34.26
C LEU A 56 12.03 -3.32 32.92
N ALA A 57 11.23 -3.41 31.86
CA ALA A 57 11.77 -3.57 30.51
C ALA A 57 11.79 -2.24 29.77
N TYR A 58 12.84 -2.04 28.97
CA TYR A 58 13.01 -0.88 28.10
C TYR A 58 13.23 -1.35 26.67
N LYS A 59 12.64 -0.67 25.70
CA LYS A 59 12.95 -0.88 24.28
C LYS A 59 14.34 -0.34 24.02
N SER A 60 15.27 -1.22 23.64
CA SER A 60 16.65 -0.86 23.30
C SER A 60 16.86 -0.71 21.80
N ILE A 61 16.19 -1.53 21.00
CA ILE A 61 16.21 -1.42 19.54
C ILE A 61 14.76 -1.35 19.09
N LEU A 62 14.44 -0.37 18.27
CA LEU A 62 13.16 -0.19 17.61
C LEU A 62 13.42 0.43 16.24
N GLN A 63 12.72 -0.04 15.21
CA GLN A 63 12.76 0.60 13.90
C GLN A 63 12.17 2.01 14.00
N GLU A 64 13.00 3.03 13.80
CA GLU A 64 12.52 4.41 13.74
C GLU A 64 11.74 4.64 12.44
N ARG A 65 10.58 5.28 12.57
CA ARG A 65 9.69 5.59 11.44
C ARG A 65 9.31 7.07 11.48
N VAL A 66 9.05 7.63 10.30
CA VAL A 66 8.56 9.00 10.16
C VAL A 66 7.18 9.10 10.83
N LYS A 67 7.05 9.96 11.84
CA LYS A 67 5.81 10.12 12.62
C LYS A 67 4.70 10.86 11.87
N LYS A 68 5.07 11.66 10.87
CA LYS A 68 4.15 12.44 10.04
C LYS A 68 3.81 11.64 8.79
N CYS A 69 2.54 11.62 8.43
CA CYS A 69 2.07 11.07 7.17
C CYS A 69 1.89 12.20 6.15
N TRP A 70 2.09 11.88 4.87
CA TRP A 70 1.77 12.80 3.78
C TRP A 70 0.25 12.93 3.68
N THR A 71 -0.24 14.17 3.81
CA THR A 71 -1.66 14.46 3.65
C THR A 71 -1.94 14.64 2.17
N VAL A 72 -2.96 13.95 1.66
CA VAL A 72 -3.43 14.12 0.28
C VAL A 72 -4.19 15.43 0.20
N VAL A 73 -3.83 16.27 -0.78
CA VAL A 73 -4.45 17.57 -1.05
C VAL A 73 -4.70 17.70 -2.55
N ASP A 74 -5.69 18.50 -2.92
CA ASP A 74 -5.90 18.82 -4.33
C ASP A 74 -4.73 19.68 -4.87
N ALA A 75 -4.34 19.43 -6.12
CA ALA A 75 -3.22 20.13 -6.74
C ALA A 75 -3.54 21.60 -7.05
N ARG A 76 -4.83 21.95 -7.27
CA ARG A 76 -5.23 23.32 -7.61
C ARG A 76 -5.44 24.16 -6.35
N THR A 77 -6.15 23.61 -5.36
CA THR A 77 -6.49 24.37 -4.16
C THR A 77 -5.50 24.19 -3.01
N LEU A 78 -4.68 23.12 -3.03
CA LEU A 78 -3.76 22.73 -1.96
C LEU A 78 -4.46 22.50 -0.61
N LYS A 79 -5.78 22.29 -0.63
CA LYS A 79 -6.59 22.02 0.56
C LYS A 79 -6.96 20.56 0.64
N LYS A 80 -7.10 20.08 1.88
CA LYS A 80 -7.57 18.73 2.18
C LYS A 80 -9.07 18.60 2.00
N ASP A 81 -9.82 19.66 2.29
CA ASP A 81 -11.30 19.63 2.35
C ASP A 81 -11.95 19.37 0.98
N ASP A 82 -11.24 19.71 -0.09
CA ASP A 82 -11.66 19.47 -1.48
C ASP A 82 -11.45 18.01 -1.92
N VAL A 83 -10.75 17.20 -1.11
CA VAL A 83 -10.52 15.78 -1.35
C VAL A 83 -11.36 14.96 -0.37
N GLN A 84 -12.45 14.36 -0.89
CA GLN A 84 -13.27 13.42 -0.14
C GLN A 84 -12.98 12.00 -0.62
N LYS A 85 -12.75 11.08 0.33
CA LYS A 85 -12.56 9.66 0.03
C LYS A 85 -13.89 8.94 0.26
N GLU A 86 -14.53 8.57 -0.84
CA GLU A 86 -15.67 7.66 -0.83
C GLU A 86 -15.20 6.22 -1.10
N THR A 87 -15.89 5.24 -0.55
CA THR A 87 -15.58 3.82 -0.76
C THR A 87 -16.89 3.09 -0.99
N VAL A 88 -17.11 2.66 -2.22
CA VAL A 88 -18.29 1.90 -2.66
C VAL A 88 -17.92 0.41 -2.67
N TYR A 89 -18.85 -0.44 -2.26
CA TYR A 89 -18.70 -1.88 -2.30
C TYR A 89 -19.58 -2.43 -3.42
N CYS A 90 -19.00 -3.17 -4.35
CA CYS A 90 -19.74 -3.84 -5.42
C CYS A 90 -19.60 -5.36 -5.26
N LEU A 91 -20.62 -6.11 -5.66
CA LEU A 91 -20.51 -7.55 -5.83
C LEU A 91 -19.49 -7.85 -6.94
N ASN A 92 -18.71 -8.91 -6.74
CA ASN A 92 -17.81 -9.42 -7.77
C ASN A 92 -18.59 -10.33 -8.73
N ASP A 93 -19.70 -9.85 -9.27
CA ASP A 93 -20.46 -10.44 -10.37
C ASP A 93 -20.20 -9.68 -11.68
N ASP A 94 -20.69 -10.20 -12.80
CA ASP A 94 -20.51 -9.55 -14.12
C ASP A 94 -21.22 -8.17 -14.21
N ASP A 95 -22.17 -7.92 -13.31
CA ASP A 95 -23.03 -6.72 -13.29
C ASP A 95 -22.53 -5.63 -12.30
N GLU A 96 -21.52 -5.95 -11.47
CA GLU A 96 -20.89 -5.10 -10.45
C GLU A 96 -21.90 -4.38 -9.53
N THR A 97 -22.90 -5.11 -9.06
CA THR A 97 -24.02 -4.55 -8.29
C THR A 97 -23.54 -3.87 -6.99
N GLU A 98 -23.90 -2.60 -6.79
CA GLU A 98 -23.56 -1.86 -5.56
C GLU A 98 -24.28 -2.43 -4.33
N VAL A 99 -23.54 -2.60 -3.23
CA VAL A 99 -24.03 -3.15 -1.96
C VAL A 99 -23.78 -2.16 -0.83
N PRO A 100 -24.79 -1.89 0.02
CA PRO A 100 -24.62 -1.10 1.23
C PRO A 100 -23.56 -1.70 2.17
N LYS A 101 -22.78 -0.83 2.81
CA LYS A 101 -21.72 -1.27 3.74
C LYS A 101 -22.26 -2.13 4.90
N ASP A 102 -23.47 -1.85 5.37
CA ASP A 102 -24.07 -2.55 6.51
C ASP A 102 -24.51 -3.99 6.16
N ASP A 103 -24.68 -4.28 4.86
CA ASP A 103 -24.99 -5.62 4.35
C ASP A 103 -23.73 -6.47 4.10
N THR A 104 -22.55 -5.94 4.44
CA THR A 104 -21.27 -6.66 4.32
C THR A 104 -20.90 -7.40 5.60
N ILE A 105 -20.51 -8.67 5.46
CA ILE A 105 -20.01 -9.50 6.57
C ILE A 105 -18.56 -9.87 6.31
N GLN A 106 -17.72 -9.82 7.35
CA GLN A 106 -16.33 -10.23 7.24
C GLN A 106 -16.27 -11.75 7.01
N GLY A 107 -15.67 -12.16 5.89
CA GLY A 107 -15.40 -13.56 5.58
C GLY A 107 -13.95 -13.93 5.85
N PHE A 108 -13.72 -15.14 6.39
CA PHE A 108 -12.38 -15.74 6.44
C PHE A 108 -12.32 -16.91 5.48
N ARG A 109 -11.24 -17.00 4.70
CA ARG A 109 -11.00 -18.13 3.81
C ARG A 109 -10.49 -19.32 4.62
N TYR A 110 -11.19 -20.44 4.56
CA TYR A 110 -10.78 -21.70 5.13
C TYR A 110 -10.69 -22.74 4.02
N GLY A 111 -9.49 -22.92 3.48
CA GLY A 111 -9.28 -23.71 2.27
C GLY A 111 -9.97 -23.05 1.06
N SER A 112 -10.88 -23.79 0.42
CA SER A 112 -11.67 -23.30 -0.72
C SER A 112 -12.89 -22.48 -0.29
N ASP A 113 -13.36 -22.66 0.94
CA ASP A 113 -14.61 -22.09 1.42
C ASP A 113 -14.39 -20.71 2.06
N ILE A 114 -15.42 -19.86 1.97
CA ILE A 114 -15.47 -18.56 2.65
C ILE A 114 -16.45 -18.70 3.80
N ILE A 115 -15.93 -18.66 5.03
CA ILE A 115 -16.74 -18.74 6.25
C ILE A 115 -17.10 -17.32 6.69
N PRO A 116 -18.39 -16.92 6.67
CA PRO A 116 -18.81 -15.64 7.20
C PRO A 116 -18.66 -15.64 8.73
N PHE A 117 -18.06 -14.59 9.27
CA PHE A 117 -17.78 -14.47 10.70
C PHE A 117 -18.08 -13.05 11.17
N SER A 118 -19.04 -12.92 12.08
CA SER A 118 -19.42 -11.60 12.59
C SER A 118 -18.32 -11.04 13.49
N LYS A 119 -18.21 -9.71 13.59
CA LYS A 119 -17.25 -9.06 14.49
C LYS A 119 -17.48 -9.41 15.97
N VAL A 120 -18.73 -9.72 16.33
CA VAL A 120 -19.12 -10.10 17.71
C VAL A 120 -18.59 -11.50 18.02
N ASP A 121 -18.78 -12.44 17.10
CA ASP A 121 -18.24 -13.80 17.23
C ASP A 121 -16.71 -13.77 17.26
N GLU A 122 -16.10 -12.92 16.43
CA GLU A 122 -14.65 -12.72 16.41
C GLU A 122 -14.10 -12.25 17.74
N GLU A 123 -14.72 -11.24 18.36
CA GLU A 123 -14.26 -10.72 19.65
C GLU A 123 -14.49 -11.70 20.81
N GLN A 124 -15.55 -12.52 20.73
CA GLN A 124 -15.82 -13.52 21.75
C GLN A 124 -14.88 -14.74 21.64
N MET A 125 -14.63 -15.21 20.42
CA MET A 125 -13.83 -16.41 20.14
C MET A 125 -12.33 -16.15 20.09
N LYS A 126 -11.89 -14.88 19.99
CA LYS A 126 -10.48 -14.52 20.08
C LYS A 126 -9.84 -15.04 21.36
N TYR A 127 -8.60 -15.49 21.24
CA TYR A 127 -7.80 -15.86 22.39
C TYR A 127 -7.57 -14.64 23.30
N LYS A 128 -8.01 -14.74 24.55
CA LYS A 128 -7.84 -13.69 25.56
C LYS A 128 -6.62 -13.98 26.40
N SER A 129 -5.62 -13.11 26.33
CA SER A 129 -4.43 -13.22 27.17
C SER A 129 -4.78 -12.95 28.64
N GLU A 130 -4.16 -13.71 29.55
CA GLU A 130 -4.29 -13.57 31.02
C GLU A 130 -3.80 -12.19 31.51
N GLY A 131 -3.04 -11.49 30.67
CA GLY A 131 -2.62 -10.11 30.88
C GLY A 131 -1.13 -9.92 30.60
N LYS A 132 -0.57 -8.88 31.23
CA LYS A 132 0.86 -8.65 31.16
C LYS A 132 1.61 -9.79 31.84
N CYS A 133 2.56 -10.42 31.16
CA CYS A 133 3.35 -11.49 31.74
C CYS A 133 4.77 -11.53 31.17
N PHE A 134 5.71 -11.95 32.02
CA PHE A 134 7.08 -12.28 31.62
C PHE A 134 7.50 -13.54 32.36
N SER A 135 7.04 -14.70 31.88
CA SER A 135 7.19 -15.97 32.59
C SER A 135 8.23 -16.87 31.94
N VAL A 136 9.18 -17.38 32.72
CA VAL A 136 10.14 -18.37 32.24
C VAL A 136 9.44 -19.69 32.01
N LEU A 137 9.55 -20.22 30.80
CA LEU A 137 9.06 -21.53 30.39
C LEU A 137 10.10 -22.63 30.64
N GLY A 138 11.38 -22.30 30.46
CA GLY A 138 12.47 -23.23 30.68
C GLY A 138 13.83 -22.61 30.36
N PHE A 139 14.89 -23.39 30.54
CA PHE A 139 16.26 -22.99 30.25
C PHE A 139 16.89 -23.94 29.24
N CYS A 140 17.71 -23.40 28.35
CA CYS A 140 18.46 -24.19 27.37
C CYS A 140 19.88 -23.63 27.18
N ARG A 141 20.77 -24.38 26.53
CA ARG A 141 22.12 -23.90 26.25
C ARG A 141 22.08 -22.78 25.21
N SER A 142 22.94 -21.77 25.38
CA SER A 142 23.06 -20.66 24.43
C SER A 142 23.30 -21.12 22.99
N SER A 143 24.06 -22.22 22.81
CA SER A 143 24.36 -22.82 21.50
C SER A 143 23.14 -23.39 20.75
N GLN A 144 22.03 -23.68 21.45
CA GLN A 144 20.80 -24.16 20.81
C GLN A 144 19.99 -23.02 20.18
N VAL A 145 20.22 -21.78 20.62
CA VAL A 145 19.49 -20.61 20.11
C VAL A 145 20.34 -19.89 19.07
N HIS A 146 20.05 -20.14 17.80
CA HIS A 146 20.75 -19.47 16.71
C HIS A 146 20.14 -18.10 16.40
N ARG A 147 21.01 -17.09 16.20
CA ARG A 147 20.63 -15.73 15.80
C ARG A 147 19.75 -15.65 14.54
N LYS A 148 19.87 -16.61 13.62
CA LYS A 148 19.02 -16.71 12.42
C LYS A 148 17.53 -16.93 12.72
N TYR A 149 17.21 -17.39 13.93
CA TYR A 149 15.85 -17.57 14.41
C TYR A 149 15.37 -16.40 15.26
N PHE A 150 16.06 -15.27 15.29
CA PHE A 150 15.53 -14.09 15.96
C PHE A 150 14.41 -13.47 15.13
N MET A 151 13.30 -13.19 15.79
CA MET A 151 12.11 -12.58 15.22
C MET A 151 11.75 -11.30 15.98
N GLY A 152 10.69 -10.63 15.51
CA GLY A 152 10.19 -9.40 16.10
C GLY A 152 10.86 -8.15 15.54
N ASN A 153 10.28 -7.00 15.88
CA ASN A 153 10.69 -5.68 15.40
C ASN A 153 11.35 -4.83 16.49
N GLN A 154 11.57 -5.41 17.67
CA GLN A 154 12.11 -4.72 18.84
C GLN A 154 12.97 -5.65 19.68
N VAL A 155 13.94 -5.06 20.38
CA VAL A 155 14.74 -5.74 21.40
C VAL A 155 14.48 -5.08 22.74
N LEU A 156 14.19 -5.89 23.77
CA LEU A 156 13.91 -5.41 25.11
C LEU A 156 15.11 -5.67 26.02
N LYS A 157 15.53 -4.67 26.79
CA LYS A 157 16.45 -4.82 27.91
C LYS A 157 15.64 -4.84 29.20
N VAL A 158 15.81 -5.89 29.99
CA VAL A 158 15.07 -6.14 31.23
C VAL A 158 16.01 -5.93 32.41
N PHE A 159 15.62 -5.00 33.28
CA PHE A 159 16.31 -4.64 34.51
C PHE A 159 15.42 -4.93 35.71
N ALA A 160 15.99 -4.90 36.90
CA ALA A 160 15.21 -4.93 38.13
C ALA A 160 14.41 -3.63 38.31
N ALA A 161 13.34 -3.69 39.11
CA ALA A 161 12.61 -2.48 39.50
C ALA A 161 13.52 -1.54 40.30
N LYS A 162 13.50 -0.23 39.97
CA LYS A 162 14.44 0.77 40.52
C LYS A 162 14.45 0.85 42.04
N ASP A 163 13.31 0.65 42.67
CA ASP A 163 13.13 0.82 44.12
C ASP A 163 13.18 -0.52 44.89
N ASP A 164 13.59 -1.61 44.25
CA ASP A 164 13.56 -2.97 44.82
C ASP A 164 14.95 -3.63 44.75
N GLU A 165 15.77 -3.40 45.79
CA GLU A 165 17.12 -3.97 45.92
C GLU A 165 17.09 -5.50 45.95
N ALA A 166 16.08 -6.10 46.60
CA ALA A 166 15.93 -7.55 46.65
C ALA A 166 15.70 -8.13 45.25
N ALA A 167 14.89 -7.46 44.42
CA ALA A 167 14.71 -7.83 43.02
C ALA A 167 15.99 -7.64 42.20
N ALA A 168 16.80 -6.61 42.49
CA ALA A 168 18.08 -6.38 41.83
C ALA A 168 19.08 -7.52 42.11
N VAL A 169 19.24 -7.90 43.38
CA VAL A 169 20.11 -9.02 43.76
C VAL A 169 19.61 -10.34 43.16
N ALA A 170 18.30 -10.59 43.18
CA ALA A 170 17.74 -11.82 42.60
C ALA A 170 17.93 -11.90 41.07
N LEU A 171 17.77 -10.79 40.36
CA LEU A 171 17.98 -10.73 38.91
C LEU A 171 19.46 -10.83 38.56
N SER A 172 20.33 -10.17 39.33
CA SER A 172 21.80 -10.26 39.21
C SER A 172 22.28 -11.70 39.33
N ALA A 173 21.87 -12.39 40.40
CA ALA A 173 22.20 -13.79 40.62
C ALA A 173 21.74 -14.69 39.46
N LEU A 174 20.57 -14.42 38.88
CA LEU A 174 20.08 -15.14 37.71
C LEU A 174 20.92 -14.85 36.45
N ILE A 175 21.30 -13.59 36.21
CA ILE A 175 22.10 -13.18 35.05
C ILE A 175 23.48 -13.86 35.10
N HIS A 176 24.16 -13.77 36.24
CA HIS A 176 25.46 -14.42 36.44
C HIS A 176 25.38 -15.94 36.30
N ALA A 177 24.36 -16.59 36.87
CA ALA A 177 24.17 -18.03 36.72
C ALA A 177 23.95 -18.45 35.26
N LEU A 178 23.21 -17.65 34.47
CA LEU A 178 23.02 -17.91 33.04
C LEU A 178 24.32 -17.76 32.26
N ASP A 179 25.13 -16.76 32.60
CA ASP A 179 26.41 -16.48 31.93
C ASP A 179 27.45 -17.58 32.23
N GLU A 180 27.66 -17.90 33.50
CA GLU A 180 28.60 -18.94 33.96
C GLU A 180 28.28 -20.32 33.38
N LEU A 181 26.99 -20.67 33.28
CA LEU A 181 26.55 -21.96 32.75
C LEU A 181 26.39 -21.96 31.21
N ALA A 182 26.62 -20.83 30.53
CA ALA A 182 26.34 -20.64 29.12
C ALA A 182 24.92 -21.06 28.72
N MET A 183 23.94 -20.66 29.55
CA MET A 183 22.51 -20.97 29.41
C MET A 183 21.71 -19.70 29.08
N VAL A 184 20.53 -19.90 28.53
CA VAL A 184 19.56 -18.85 28.23
C VAL A 184 18.17 -19.27 28.72
N ALA A 185 17.33 -18.29 29.03
CA ALA A 185 15.95 -18.53 29.46
C ALA A 185 14.99 -18.41 28.27
N ILE A 186 14.08 -19.36 28.12
CA ILE A 186 12.95 -19.26 27.20
C ILE A 186 11.77 -18.68 27.97
N VAL A 187 11.20 -17.59 27.47
CA VAL A 187 10.23 -16.76 28.19
C VAL A 187 8.97 -16.56 27.37
N ARG A 188 7.81 -16.70 28.02
CA ARG A 188 6.51 -16.23 27.54
C ARG A 188 6.37 -14.75 27.89
N TYR A 189 6.35 -13.90 26.87
CA TYR A 189 6.18 -12.46 26.99
C TYR A 189 4.81 -12.05 26.47
N ALA A 190 4.01 -11.37 27.28
CA ALA A 190 2.79 -10.70 26.84
C ALA A 190 2.83 -9.26 27.35
N TYR A 191 2.71 -8.29 26.44
CA TYR A 191 2.82 -6.87 26.77
C TYR A 191 1.64 -6.37 27.61
N ASP A 192 0.42 -6.75 27.22
CA ASP A 192 -0.84 -6.45 27.91
C ASP A 192 -1.91 -7.50 27.57
N ARG A 193 -3.15 -7.30 28.02
CA ARG A 193 -4.29 -8.20 27.75
C ARG A 193 -4.72 -8.24 26.28
N ARG A 194 -4.41 -7.20 25.50
CA ARG A 194 -4.82 -7.06 24.09
C ARG A 194 -3.79 -7.66 23.14
N SER A 195 -2.56 -7.82 23.62
CA SER A 195 -1.45 -8.34 22.85
C SER A 195 -1.44 -9.86 22.88
N ASN A 196 -1.14 -10.45 21.72
CA ASN A 196 -0.90 -11.88 21.63
C ASN A 196 0.38 -12.25 22.41
N PRO A 197 0.37 -13.32 23.22
CA PRO A 197 1.57 -13.82 23.86
C PRO A 197 2.62 -14.20 22.82
N GLN A 198 3.87 -13.86 23.11
CA GLN A 198 5.04 -14.20 22.32
C GLN A 198 5.91 -15.16 23.12
N VAL A 199 6.62 -16.01 22.41
CA VAL A 199 7.72 -16.80 22.99
C VAL A 199 9.02 -16.17 22.52
N GLY A 200 9.98 -16.04 23.43
CA GLY A 200 11.28 -15.48 23.10
C GLY A 200 12.37 -16.02 24.01
N VAL A 201 13.60 -15.63 23.70
CA VAL A 201 14.78 -15.92 24.51
C VAL A 201 15.15 -14.68 25.31
N ALA A 202 15.49 -14.88 26.58
CA ALA A 202 16.14 -13.90 27.44
C ALA A 202 17.54 -14.43 27.78
N PHE A 203 18.57 -13.69 27.35
CA PHE A 203 19.97 -14.06 27.56
C PHE A 203 20.72 -12.97 28.33
N PRO A 204 21.77 -13.34 29.11
CA PRO A 204 22.51 -12.39 29.93
C PRO A 204 23.29 -11.40 29.07
N HIS A 205 23.36 -10.15 29.53
CA HIS A 205 24.20 -9.10 28.96
C HIS A 205 24.85 -8.31 30.08
N ILE A 206 26.13 -8.58 30.31
CA ILE A 206 26.93 -8.00 31.39
C ILE A 206 27.84 -6.93 30.78
N LYS A 207 27.81 -5.72 31.34
CA LYS A 207 28.74 -4.62 31.06
C LYS A 207 29.29 -4.09 32.37
N ASP A 208 30.38 -3.33 32.30
CA ASP A 208 31.04 -2.74 33.47
C ASP A 208 30.12 -1.84 34.30
N THR A 209 29.18 -1.16 33.64
CA THR A 209 28.25 -0.20 34.28
C THR A 209 26.91 -0.82 34.68
N TYR A 210 26.48 -1.89 34.02
CA TYR A 210 25.21 -2.53 34.31
C TYR A 210 25.15 -3.95 33.75
N GLU A 211 24.25 -4.72 34.33
CA GLU A 211 23.85 -6.02 33.83
C GLU A 211 22.35 -6.02 33.52
N CYS A 212 21.95 -6.76 32.49
CA CYS A 212 20.54 -6.93 32.17
C CYS A 212 20.28 -8.24 31.40
N LEU A 213 19.00 -8.62 31.33
CA LEU A 213 18.56 -9.64 30.39
C LEU A 213 18.11 -8.99 29.09
N VAL A 214 18.58 -9.50 27.95
CA VAL A 214 18.13 -9.07 26.64
C VAL A 214 17.09 -10.07 26.13
N TYR A 215 15.87 -9.58 25.90
CA TYR A 215 14.78 -10.37 25.33
C TYR A 215 14.64 -10.13 23.83
N VAL A 216 14.58 -11.23 23.08
CA VAL A 216 14.32 -11.27 21.64
C VAL A 216 13.26 -12.34 21.35
N GLN A 217 12.29 -12.02 20.50
CA GLN A 217 11.23 -12.95 20.11
C GLN A 217 11.81 -14.12 19.28
N LEU A 218 11.27 -15.31 19.49
CA LEU A 218 11.55 -16.51 18.71
C LEU A 218 10.36 -16.86 17.80
N PRO A 219 10.58 -17.57 16.68
CA PRO A 219 9.53 -17.99 15.76
C PRO A 219 8.64 -19.05 16.40
N PHE A 220 7.37 -19.03 16.02
CA PHE A 220 6.48 -20.18 16.16
C PHE A 220 6.73 -21.19 15.03
N MET A 221 6.14 -22.38 15.16
CA MET A 221 6.24 -23.41 14.12
C MET A 221 5.72 -22.93 12.75
N GLU A 222 4.70 -22.08 12.75
CA GLU A 222 4.11 -21.48 11.55
C GLU A 222 4.99 -20.40 10.88
N ASP A 223 5.92 -19.79 11.62
CA ASP A 223 6.84 -18.78 11.08
C ASP A 223 8.01 -19.42 10.31
N LEU A 224 8.28 -20.71 10.53
CA LEU A 224 9.42 -21.42 9.95
C LEU A 224 9.14 -21.80 8.49
N ARG A 225 9.89 -21.18 7.57
CA ARG A 225 9.88 -21.57 6.16
C ARG A 225 10.97 -22.59 5.87
N GLN A 226 10.56 -23.82 5.57
CA GLN A 226 11.46 -24.92 5.25
C GLN A 226 11.75 -24.95 3.75
N TYR A 227 12.75 -24.17 3.33
CA TYR A 227 13.29 -24.25 1.97
C TYR A 227 14.49 -25.20 1.91
N MET A 228 14.47 -26.10 0.95
CA MET A 228 15.57 -27.03 0.71
C MET A 228 16.42 -26.49 -0.44
N PHE A 229 17.67 -26.16 -0.13
CA PHE A 229 18.65 -25.70 -1.11
C PHE A 229 19.75 -26.75 -1.31
N SER A 230 20.24 -26.89 -2.55
CA SER A 230 21.37 -27.76 -2.86
C SER A 230 22.64 -27.28 -2.15
N SER A 231 23.38 -28.20 -1.53
CA SER A 231 24.64 -27.89 -0.87
C SER A 231 25.68 -27.39 -1.87
N LEU A 232 26.29 -26.23 -1.58
CA LEU A 232 27.37 -25.66 -2.39
C LEU A 232 28.72 -26.36 -2.13
N LYS A 233 28.92 -26.95 -0.94
CA LYS A 233 30.21 -27.55 -0.53
C LYS A 233 30.60 -28.79 -1.35
N ASN A 234 29.61 -29.61 -1.72
CA ASN A 234 29.83 -30.89 -2.41
C ASN A 234 29.55 -30.83 -3.91
N ASN A 235 29.46 -29.62 -4.48
CA ASN A 235 29.04 -29.44 -5.86
C ASN A 235 30.26 -29.38 -6.80
N LYS A 236 30.47 -30.45 -7.58
CA LYS A 236 31.56 -30.55 -8.58
C LYS A 236 31.52 -29.45 -9.64
N LYS A 237 30.38 -28.80 -9.88
CA LYS A 237 30.23 -27.75 -10.89
C LYS A 237 30.74 -26.38 -10.44
N TYR A 238 30.79 -26.14 -9.12
CA TYR A 238 31.10 -24.83 -8.54
C TYR A 238 32.24 -24.91 -7.53
N THR A 239 33.10 -25.92 -7.64
CA THR A 239 34.31 -26.01 -6.81
C THR A 239 35.29 -24.92 -7.23
N PRO A 240 35.62 -23.97 -6.35
CA PRO A 240 36.56 -22.90 -6.67
C PRO A 240 37.98 -23.46 -6.84
N THR A 241 38.77 -22.82 -7.70
CA THR A 241 40.21 -23.12 -7.84
C THR A 241 41.01 -22.51 -6.69
N GLU A 242 42.21 -23.01 -6.43
CA GLU A 242 43.10 -22.44 -5.40
C GLU A 242 43.44 -20.97 -5.66
N ALA A 243 43.63 -20.59 -6.93
CA ALA A 243 43.82 -19.20 -7.33
C ALA A 243 42.60 -18.32 -7.02
N GLN A 244 41.39 -18.85 -7.18
CA GLN A 244 40.15 -18.16 -6.82
C GLN A 244 40.00 -18.00 -5.31
N LEU A 245 40.36 -19.02 -4.53
CA LEU A 245 40.36 -18.96 -3.06
C LEU A 245 41.37 -17.91 -2.57
N SER A 246 42.61 -17.96 -3.04
CA SER A 246 43.66 -16.99 -2.67
C SER A 246 43.30 -15.56 -3.06
N ALA A 247 42.62 -15.35 -4.19
CA ALA A 247 42.15 -14.03 -4.57
C ALA A 247 41.04 -13.50 -3.63
N VAL A 248 40.14 -14.37 -3.17
CA VAL A 248 39.11 -14.03 -2.17
C VAL A 248 39.74 -13.77 -0.80
N ASP A 249 40.70 -14.57 -0.38
CA ASP A 249 41.43 -14.38 0.88
C ASP A 249 42.14 -13.01 0.88
N ALA A 250 42.85 -12.68 -0.19
CA ALA A 250 43.48 -11.38 -0.36
C ALA A 250 42.47 -10.21 -0.36
N LEU A 251 41.26 -10.42 -0.87
CA LEU A 251 40.19 -9.42 -0.81
C LEU A 251 39.69 -9.25 0.64
N ILE A 252 39.44 -10.35 1.36
CA ILE A 252 38.98 -10.33 2.76
C ILE A 252 39.99 -9.55 3.61
N ASP A 253 41.28 -9.83 3.46
CA ASP A 253 42.35 -9.14 4.18
C ASP A 253 42.39 -7.64 3.84
N SER A 254 42.23 -7.30 2.56
CA SER A 254 42.25 -5.90 2.10
C SER A 254 41.02 -5.08 2.51
N MET A 255 39.86 -5.73 2.69
CA MET A 255 38.57 -5.11 2.98
C MET A 255 38.13 -5.24 4.44
N SER A 256 39.04 -5.62 5.35
CA SER A 256 38.73 -5.66 6.77
C SER A 256 38.42 -4.26 7.30
N LEU A 257 37.23 -4.09 7.89
CA LEU A 257 36.82 -2.87 8.60
C LEU A 257 37.24 -2.87 10.07
N VAL A 258 37.91 -3.93 10.50
CA VAL A 258 38.29 -4.16 11.88
C VAL A 258 39.80 -4.15 11.98
N LYS A 259 40.33 -3.20 12.75
CA LYS A 259 41.74 -3.11 13.09
C LYS A 259 41.95 -3.67 14.49
N LYS A 260 42.78 -4.70 14.60
CA LYS A 260 43.19 -5.24 15.90
C LYS A 260 44.49 -4.55 16.28
N ASP A 261 44.50 -3.86 17.40
CA ASP A 261 45.73 -3.33 17.98
C ASP A 261 46.36 -4.44 18.83
N GLU A 262 47.51 -4.98 18.39
CA GLU A 262 48.18 -6.11 19.05
C GLU A 262 48.71 -5.74 20.44
N GLU A 263 48.91 -4.45 20.73
CA GLU A 263 49.44 -3.99 22.02
C GLU A 263 48.35 -3.81 23.08
N ALA A 264 47.13 -3.47 22.68
CA ALA A 264 46.02 -3.15 23.59
C ALA A 264 44.95 -4.26 23.69
N ASP A 265 45.02 -5.32 22.86
CA ASP A 265 43.97 -6.34 22.70
C ASP A 265 42.58 -5.73 22.46
N THR A 266 42.54 -4.52 21.88
CA THR A 266 41.32 -3.81 21.53
C THR A 266 41.03 -3.95 20.04
N ILE A 267 39.75 -4.11 19.76
CA ILE A 267 39.22 -4.22 18.40
C ILE A 267 38.64 -2.85 18.03
N GLU A 268 39.35 -2.11 17.18
CA GLU A 268 38.89 -0.84 16.64
C GLU A 268 38.06 -1.09 15.37
N ASP A 269 36.78 -0.69 15.40
CA ASP A 269 35.90 -0.68 14.23
C ASP A 269 36.12 0.64 13.48
N LEU A 270 36.73 0.55 12.30
CA LEU A 270 37.05 1.70 11.43
C LEU A 270 35.77 2.33 10.84
N PHE A 271 34.66 1.60 10.82
CA PHE A 271 33.40 2.07 10.24
C PHE A 271 32.19 1.65 11.08
N PRO A 272 31.97 2.31 12.25
CA PRO A 272 30.91 1.93 13.19
C PRO A 272 29.52 2.33 12.69
N THR A 273 28.95 1.48 11.84
CA THR A 273 27.63 1.68 11.20
C THR A 273 26.48 1.88 12.19
N THR A 274 26.57 1.31 13.40
CA THR A 274 25.55 1.47 14.45
C THR A 274 25.45 2.92 14.96
N LYS A 275 26.52 3.72 14.82
CA LYS A 275 26.53 5.14 15.19
C LYS A 275 25.97 6.04 14.09
N ILE A 276 25.77 5.52 12.88
CA ILE A 276 25.28 6.28 11.72
C ILE A 276 23.74 6.33 11.76
N PRO A 277 23.13 7.53 11.76
CA PRO A 277 21.68 7.68 11.68
C PRO A 277 21.11 7.15 10.36
N ASN A 278 19.81 6.83 10.33
CA ASN A 278 19.15 6.51 9.07
C ASN A 278 19.17 7.74 8.13
N PRO A 279 19.83 7.67 6.95
CA PRO A 279 20.01 8.80 6.03
C PRO A 279 18.69 9.31 5.44
N GLN A 280 17.63 8.49 5.46
CA GLN A 280 16.30 8.87 4.98
C GLN A 280 15.74 10.11 5.69
N PHE A 281 15.96 10.25 7.00
CA PHE A 281 15.46 11.40 7.75
C PHE A 281 16.16 12.70 7.33
N GLN A 282 17.48 12.66 7.23
CA GLN A 282 18.26 13.82 6.79
C GLN A 282 17.89 14.21 5.36
N ARG A 283 17.76 13.24 4.46
CA ARG A 283 17.30 13.47 3.08
C ARG A 283 15.90 14.09 3.04
N LEU A 284 14.98 13.57 3.85
CA LEU A 284 13.63 14.10 3.96
C LEU A 284 13.63 15.57 4.42
N PHE A 285 14.37 15.90 5.48
CA PHE A 285 14.45 17.27 5.99
C PHE A 285 15.11 18.23 4.99
N GLN A 286 16.13 17.78 4.25
CA GLN A 286 16.72 18.56 3.16
C GLN A 286 15.70 18.88 2.06
N CYS A 287 14.95 17.88 1.59
CA CYS A 287 13.91 18.08 0.59
C CYS A 287 12.79 18.99 1.10
N LEU A 288 12.35 18.82 2.35
CA LEU A 288 11.33 19.68 2.97
C LEU A 288 11.80 21.13 3.09
N LEU A 289 13.01 21.36 3.57
CA LEU A 289 13.60 22.70 3.69
C LEU A 289 13.73 23.36 2.31
N HIS A 290 14.24 22.62 1.32
CA HIS A 290 14.41 23.12 -0.04
C HIS A 290 13.07 23.49 -0.66
N ARG A 291 12.04 22.63 -0.57
CA ARG A 291 10.72 22.93 -1.13
C ARG A 291 10.01 24.06 -0.38
N ALA A 292 10.30 24.24 0.91
CA ALA A 292 9.76 25.36 1.69
C ALA A 292 10.41 26.72 1.32
N LEU A 293 11.72 26.74 1.06
CA LEU A 293 12.46 27.95 0.69
C LEU A 293 12.38 28.25 -0.82
N HIS A 294 12.35 27.21 -1.65
CA HIS A 294 12.36 27.26 -3.12
C HIS A 294 11.19 26.44 -3.71
N PRO A 295 9.95 26.97 -3.68
CA PRO A 295 8.76 26.21 -4.11
C PRO A 295 8.72 25.84 -5.59
N GLN A 296 9.40 26.63 -6.45
CA GLN A 296 9.38 26.44 -7.90
C GLN A 296 10.57 25.61 -8.42
N GLU A 297 11.59 25.39 -7.59
CA GLU A 297 12.77 24.63 -7.99
C GLU A 297 12.56 23.11 -7.83
N PRO A 298 13.18 22.29 -8.69
CA PRO A 298 13.13 20.84 -8.55
C PRO A 298 13.79 20.37 -7.24
N LEU A 299 13.61 19.10 -6.90
CA LEU A 299 14.25 18.54 -5.71
C LEU A 299 15.78 18.56 -5.87
N PRO A 300 16.53 18.93 -4.83
CA PRO A 300 17.98 18.99 -4.91
C PRO A 300 18.57 17.57 -5.00
N PRO A 301 19.77 17.41 -5.61
CA PRO A 301 20.49 16.15 -5.57
C PRO A 301 20.85 15.74 -4.14
N VAL A 302 21.24 14.49 -3.94
CA VAL A 302 21.71 14.03 -2.62
C VAL A 302 22.99 14.78 -2.27
N GLN A 303 23.03 15.40 -1.10
CA GLN A 303 24.21 16.15 -0.67
C GLN A 303 25.39 15.19 -0.47
N GLN A 304 26.55 15.54 -1.01
CA GLN A 304 27.74 14.68 -0.99
C GLN A 304 28.13 14.24 0.42
N HIS A 305 27.96 15.11 1.42
CA HIS A 305 28.30 14.75 2.79
C HIS A 305 27.51 13.53 3.29
N VAL A 306 26.25 13.34 2.87
CA VAL A 306 25.41 12.18 3.25
C VAL A 306 25.96 10.91 2.61
N LEU A 307 26.40 10.98 1.35
CA LEU A 307 27.05 9.88 0.64
C LEU A 307 28.38 9.52 1.33
N ASN A 308 29.21 10.53 1.63
CA ASN A 308 30.49 10.36 2.30
C ASN A 308 30.37 9.79 3.73
N MET A 309 29.19 9.80 4.36
CA MET A 309 28.97 9.10 5.63
C MET A 309 28.72 7.60 5.43
N LEU A 310 28.13 7.22 4.29
CA LEU A 310 27.77 5.85 3.95
C LEU A 310 28.91 5.13 3.22
N ASP A 311 29.77 5.90 2.53
CA ASP A 311 30.93 5.37 1.84
C ASP A 311 31.95 4.78 2.82
N PRO A 312 32.54 3.62 2.51
CA PRO A 312 33.59 3.02 3.33
C PRO A 312 34.84 3.93 3.39
N PRO A 313 35.72 3.76 4.39
CA PRO A 313 36.96 4.52 4.50
C PRO A 313 37.79 4.45 3.22
N ALA A 314 38.30 5.61 2.77
CA ALA A 314 39.03 5.73 1.51
C ALA A 314 40.28 4.83 1.44
N GLU A 315 40.93 4.60 2.59
CA GLU A 315 42.07 3.69 2.74
C GLU A 315 41.70 2.26 2.36
N VAL A 316 40.54 1.78 2.84
CA VAL A 316 40.03 0.43 2.55
C VAL A 316 39.67 0.31 1.07
N THR A 317 39.07 1.34 0.49
CA THR A 317 38.75 1.35 -0.94
C THR A 317 40.00 1.31 -1.81
N ALA A 318 41.04 2.09 -1.47
CA ALA A 318 42.29 2.09 -2.23
C ALA A 318 43.02 0.73 -2.13
N ASN A 319 43.04 0.14 -0.93
CA ASN A 319 43.68 -1.16 -0.70
C ASN A 319 42.99 -2.31 -1.46
N CYS A 320 41.66 -2.22 -1.65
CA CYS A 320 40.89 -3.28 -2.30
C CYS A 320 40.95 -3.26 -3.84
N GLU A 321 41.41 -2.17 -4.48
CA GLU A 321 41.43 -2.05 -5.95
C GLU A 321 42.24 -3.15 -6.62
N ILE A 322 43.41 -3.48 -6.04
CA ILE A 322 44.31 -4.51 -6.59
C ILE A 322 43.68 -5.90 -6.47
N PRO A 323 43.25 -6.40 -5.29
CA PRO A 323 42.55 -7.68 -5.19
C PRO A 323 41.26 -7.76 -6.02
N LEU A 324 40.48 -6.68 -6.08
CA LEU A 324 39.22 -6.64 -6.82
C LEU A 324 39.45 -6.77 -8.33
N SER A 325 40.50 -6.14 -8.87
CA SER A 325 40.88 -6.32 -10.27
C SER A 325 41.24 -7.77 -10.61
N LYS A 326 41.93 -8.49 -9.69
CA LYS A 326 42.27 -9.91 -9.84
C LYS A 326 41.04 -10.82 -9.75
N ILE A 327 40.10 -10.51 -8.85
CA ILE A 327 38.83 -11.26 -8.76
C ILE A 327 38.02 -11.08 -10.04
N LYS A 328 37.94 -9.86 -10.56
CA LYS A 328 37.22 -9.57 -11.81
C LYS A 328 37.75 -10.37 -13.00
N THR A 329 39.05 -10.64 -13.05
CA THR A 329 39.64 -11.47 -14.12
C THR A 329 39.48 -12.97 -13.87
N LEU A 330 39.54 -13.43 -12.62
CA LEU A 330 39.43 -14.85 -12.24
C LEU A 330 37.99 -15.40 -12.20
N PHE A 331 36.99 -14.53 -12.07
CA PHE A 331 35.56 -14.87 -12.06
C PHE A 331 34.84 -14.23 -13.25
N PRO A 332 34.86 -14.86 -14.44
CA PRO A 332 34.14 -14.35 -15.60
C PRO A 332 32.63 -14.46 -15.36
N LEU A 333 31.96 -13.31 -15.29
CA LEU A 333 30.51 -13.21 -15.19
C LEU A 333 29.94 -12.75 -16.53
N THR A 334 28.93 -13.45 -17.01
CA THR A 334 28.14 -13.04 -18.18
C THR A 334 26.76 -12.64 -17.71
N GLU A 335 26.30 -11.45 -18.12
CA GLU A 335 24.94 -11.03 -17.82
C GLU A 335 23.97 -11.93 -18.59
N ALA A 336 23.12 -12.65 -17.86
CA ALA A 336 22.00 -13.31 -18.48
C ALA A 336 21.09 -12.23 -19.06
N ILE A 337 20.85 -12.27 -20.37
CA ILE A 337 19.92 -11.36 -21.06
C ILE A 337 18.53 -11.60 -20.46
N LYS A 338 18.16 -10.81 -19.44
CA LYS A 338 16.77 -10.66 -19.05
C LYS A 338 16.09 -9.98 -20.23
N LYS A 339 14.96 -10.51 -20.69
CA LYS A 339 14.08 -9.75 -21.61
C LYS A 339 13.90 -8.37 -20.97
N LYS A 340 14.37 -7.32 -21.66
CA LYS A 340 14.25 -5.95 -21.17
C LYS A 340 12.82 -5.74 -20.73
N ASP A 341 12.65 -5.32 -19.47
CA ASP A 341 11.40 -4.70 -19.03
C ASP A 341 11.09 -3.56 -20.01
N GLN A 342 9.80 -3.32 -20.24
CA GLN A 342 9.31 -2.33 -21.20
C GLN A 342 10.13 -1.04 -21.09
N LEU A 343 10.77 -0.63 -22.19
CA LEU A 343 11.55 0.59 -22.27
C LEU A 343 10.70 1.74 -21.72
N THR A 344 11.15 2.33 -20.62
CA THR A 344 10.47 3.51 -20.05
C THR A 344 10.62 4.65 -21.04
N ALA A 345 9.65 5.56 -21.13
CA ALA A 345 9.70 6.69 -22.07
C ALA A 345 11.00 7.51 -21.98
N GLN A 346 11.67 7.53 -20.82
CA GLN A 346 12.98 8.16 -20.62
C GLN A 346 14.14 7.52 -21.43
N ASP A 347 14.05 6.23 -21.77
CA ASP A 347 15.04 5.56 -22.64
C ASP A 347 14.81 5.89 -24.13
N ILE A 348 13.57 6.27 -24.49
CA ILE A 348 13.16 6.63 -25.85
C ILE A 348 13.45 8.11 -26.11
N PHE A 349 13.16 8.96 -25.13
CA PHE A 349 13.45 10.39 -25.16
C PHE A 349 14.71 10.65 -24.32
N GLN A 350 15.88 10.40 -24.91
CA GLN A 350 17.12 10.91 -24.34
C GLN A 350 17.03 12.43 -24.26
N ASP A 351 17.13 12.98 -23.04
CA ASP A 351 17.25 14.42 -22.78
C ASP A 351 18.52 14.97 -23.44
N LYS A 352 18.41 15.33 -24.73
CA LYS A 352 19.37 16.22 -25.39
C LYS A 352 18.91 17.65 -25.13
N SER A 353 19.35 18.21 -24.01
CA SER A 353 19.37 19.66 -23.84
C SER A 353 20.47 20.26 -24.74
N GLU A 354 20.00 20.85 -25.85
CA GLU A 354 20.59 21.88 -26.73
C GLU A 354 21.86 21.55 -27.56
N ASP A 355 21.73 21.47 -28.90
CA ASP A 355 22.07 22.56 -29.85
C ASP A 355 21.95 22.17 -31.36
N GLY A 356 21.06 22.86 -32.10
CA GLY A 356 21.06 23.11 -33.56
C GLY A 356 20.60 22.04 -34.59
N PRO A 357 20.17 22.41 -35.83
CA PRO A 357 19.38 23.57 -36.26
C PRO A 357 17.98 23.18 -36.79
N THR A 358 17.06 24.14 -36.77
CA THR A 358 15.68 24.07 -37.28
C THR A 358 15.59 23.60 -38.73
N SER A 359 14.96 22.43 -38.94
CA SER A 359 14.52 21.97 -40.27
C SER A 359 13.05 22.34 -40.47
N LYS A 360 12.79 23.13 -41.52
CA LYS A 360 11.48 23.63 -41.90
C LYS A 360 10.53 22.52 -42.37
N LYS A 361 9.30 22.57 -41.83
CA LYS A 361 8.00 22.19 -42.41
C LYS A 361 7.75 20.72 -42.83
N LEU A 362 6.72 20.14 -42.21
CA LEU A 362 5.57 19.59 -42.93
C LEU A 362 4.31 20.11 -42.26
N LYS A 363 3.53 20.86 -43.02
CA LYS A 363 2.21 21.36 -42.65
C LYS A 363 1.22 20.27 -43.05
N THR A 364 0.51 19.70 -42.10
CA THR A 364 -0.74 18.99 -42.36
C THR A 364 -1.69 19.42 -41.27
N GLU A 365 -2.68 20.23 -41.69
CA GLU A 365 -3.84 20.58 -40.88
C GLU A 365 -4.80 19.38 -40.85
N GLU A 366 -5.63 19.37 -39.81
CA GLU A 366 -6.82 18.54 -39.57
C GLU A 366 -6.66 17.28 -38.70
N GLY A 367 -7.19 17.41 -37.47
CA GLY A 367 -7.50 16.30 -36.58
C GLY A 367 -6.94 16.47 -35.17
N GLU A 368 -7.45 17.42 -34.39
CA GLU A 368 -7.34 17.38 -32.93
C GLU A 368 -8.02 16.10 -32.41
N ALA A 369 -7.27 15.00 -32.40
CA ALA A 369 -7.61 13.87 -31.57
C ALA A 369 -7.37 14.30 -30.12
N HIS A 370 -8.45 14.54 -29.38
CA HIS A 370 -8.42 14.63 -27.92
C HIS A 370 -7.80 13.35 -27.36
N PHE A 371 -6.50 13.37 -27.11
CA PHE A 371 -5.79 12.35 -26.34
C PHE A 371 -6.18 12.54 -24.87
N ASN A 372 -7.25 11.84 -24.45
CA ASN A 372 -7.66 11.77 -23.06
C ASN A 372 -6.86 10.68 -22.34
N LEU A 373 -6.14 11.07 -21.29
CA LEU A 373 -5.35 10.21 -20.39
C LEU A 373 -6.19 9.16 -19.64
N SER A 374 -7.53 9.27 -19.68
CA SER A 374 -8.46 8.29 -19.11
C SER A 374 -8.56 6.98 -19.90
N SER A 375 -8.21 6.95 -21.20
CA SER A 375 -8.34 5.72 -22.02
C SER A 375 -7.28 4.64 -21.75
N LEU A 376 -6.29 4.95 -20.90
CA LEU A 376 -5.22 4.00 -20.53
C LEU A 376 -5.48 3.31 -19.20
N ALA A 377 -6.35 3.87 -18.34
CA ALA A 377 -6.70 3.32 -17.03
C ALA A 377 -7.93 2.40 -17.10
N GLU A 378 -8.88 2.71 -17.98
CA GLU A 378 -9.96 1.80 -18.35
C GLU A 378 -9.43 0.93 -19.49
N GLY A 379 -9.18 -0.35 -19.22
CA GLY A 379 -8.80 -1.30 -20.28
C GLY A 379 -9.76 -1.20 -21.48
N THR A 380 -9.29 -1.56 -22.67
CA THR A 380 -10.08 -1.52 -23.91
C THR A 380 -11.53 -1.92 -23.67
N VAL A 381 -12.46 -0.97 -23.78
CA VAL A 381 -13.89 -1.21 -23.56
C VAL A 381 -14.32 -2.26 -24.56
N THR A 382 -14.68 -3.44 -24.06
CA THR A 382 -15.12 -4.60 -24.88
C THR A 382 -16.62 -4.86 -24.77
N LYS A 383 -17.30 -4.26 -23.78
CA LYS A 383 -18.75 -4.34 -23.53
C LYS A 383 -19.26 -3.01 -22.96
N VAL A 384 -20.56 -2.73 -23.14
CA VAL A 384 -21.22 -1.56 -22.52
C VAL A 384 -21.34 -1.82 -21.02
N GLY A 385 -20.78 -0.95 -20.17
CA GLY A 385 -20.87 -1.08 -18.71
C GLY A 385 -22.07 -0.32 -18.13
N SER A 386 -22.50 -0.70 -16.91
CA SER A 386 -23.64 -0.11 -16.20
C SER A 386 -23.35 1.28 -15.59
N VAL A 387 -22.07 1.61 -15.39
CA VAL A 387 -21.64 2.87 -14.73
C VAL A 387 -21.74 4.07 -15.67
N ASN A 388 -21.17 3.97 -16.90
CA ASN A 388 -21.20 5.01 -17.95
C ASN A 388 -21.62 4.45 -19.34
N PRO A 389 -22.85 3.90 -19.49
CA PRO A 389 -23.27 3.19 -20.70
C PRO A 389 -23.26 4.04 -21.99
N ALA A 390 -23.59 5.34 -21.90
CA ALA A 390 -23.58 6.24 -23.06
C ALA A 390 -22.16 6.48 -23.61
N GLU A 391 -21.16 6.67 -22.74
CA GLU A 391 -19.77 6.84 -23.15
C GLU A 391 -19.15 5.52 -23.62
N ASN A 392 -19.43 4.41 -22.93
CA ASN A 392 -18.97 3.10 -23.34
C ASN A 392 -19.51 2.70 -24.73
N PHE A 393 -20.78 3.00 -25.01
CA PHE A 393 -21.38 2.76 -26.32
C PHE A 393 -20.69 3.58 -27.43
N ARG A 394 -20.46 4.89 -27.21
CA ARG A 394 -19.72 5.74 -28.17
C ARG A 394 -18.31 5.22 -28.43
N VAL A 395 -17.61 4.76 -27.39
CA VAL A 395 -16.25 4.20 -27.52
C VAL A 395 -16.27 2.90 -28.31
N LEU A 396 -17.20 1.97 -28.03
CA LEU A 396 -17.32 0.69 -28.73
C LEU A 396 -17.62 0.85 -30.22
N VAL A 397 -18.53 1.77 -30.54
CA VAL A 397 -18.94 2.06 -31.91
C VAL A 397 -17.82 2.75 -32.70
N ARG A 398 -17.05 3.66 -32.08
CA ARG A 398 -15.93 4.35 -32.72
C ARG A 398 -14.67 3.51 -32.87
N GLN A 399 -14.38 2.61 -31.93
CA GLN A 399 -13.18 1.75 -31.97
C GLN A 399 -13.33 0.53 -32.90
N LYS A 400 -14.54 0.23 -33.40
CA LYS A 400 -14.85 -0.97 -34.22
C LYS A 400 -14.49 -2.30 -33.52
N ASN A 401 -14.52 -2.35 -32.19
CA ASN A 401 -14.17 -3.56 -31.43
C ASN A 401 -15.32 -4.59 -31.39
N ALA A 402 -16.57 -4.16 -31.60
CA ALA A 402 -17.76 -5.00 -31.68
C ALA A 402 -18.63 -4.58 -32.87
N SER A 403 -19.50 -5.47 -33.36
CA SER A 403 -20.49 -5.10 -34.36
C SER A 403 -21.48 -4.10 -33.74
N PHE A 404 -21.91 -3.09 -34.51
CA PHE A 404 -22.89 -2.10 -34.04
C PHE A 404 -24.17 -2.76 -33.50
N GLU A 405 -24.52 -3.92 -34.04
CA GLU A 405 -25.63 -4.77 -33.59
C GLU A 405 -25.48 -5.24 -32.14
N GLU A 406 -24.31 -5.78 -31.79
CA GLU A 406 -24.05 -6.31 -30.46
C GLU A 406 -23.99 -5.20 -29.41
N ALA A 407 -23.35 -4.07 -29.76
CA ALA A 407 -23.28 -2.89 -28.90
C ALA A 407 -24.67 -2.30 -28.64
N SER A 408 -25.53 -2.24 -29.68
CA SER A 408 -26.89 -1.71 -29.57
C SER A 408 -27.75 -2.61 -28.69
N ARG A 409 -27.66 -3.94 -28.84
CA ARG A 409 -28.42 -4.89 -28.01
C ARG A 409 -28.02 -4.82 -26.53
N GLN A 410 -26.74 -4.65 -26.25
CA GLN A 410 -26.25 -4.46 -24.87
C GLN A 410 -26.78 -3.15 -24.28
N LEU A 411 -26.71 -2.05 -25.04
CA LEU A 411 -27.23 -0.76 -24.59
C LEU A 411 -28.74 -0.81 -24.31
N ILE A 412 -29.51 -1.46 -25.18
CA ILE A 412 -30.97 -1.65 -25.01
C ILE A 412 -31.28 -2.46 -23.75
N SER A 413 -30.54 -3.53 -23.49
CA SER A 413 -30.70 -4.33 -22.26
C SER A 413 -30.48 -3.51 -20.99
N HIS A 414 -29.47 -2.63 -20.98
CA HIS A 414 -29.22 -1.76 -19.83
C HIS A 414 -30.27 -0.66 -19.67
N ILE A 415 -30.75 -0.08 -20.78
CA ILE A 415 -31.87 0.87 -20.74
C ILE A 415 -33.12 0.21 -20.14
N GLU A 416 -33.41 -1.04 -20.52
CA GLU A 416 -34.53 -1.81 -19.96
C GLU A 416 -34.36 -2.09 -18.46
N GLN A 417 -33.15 -2.45 -18.00
CA GLN A 417 -32.85 -2.63 -16.58
C GLN A 417 -33.00 -1.33 -15.77
N PHE A 418 -32.53 -0.20 -16.31
CA PHE A 418 -32.68 1.10 -15.67
C PHE A 418 -34.14 1.55 -15.58
N LEU A 419 -34.98 1.12 -16.52
CA LEU A 419 -36.42 1.34 -16.48
C LEU A 419 -37.13 0.48 -15.43
N ASP A 420 -36.59 -0.68 -15.08
CA ASP A 420 -37.16 -1.58 -14.07
C ASP A 420 -36.92 -1.10 -12.63
N THR A 421 -35.86 -0.35 -12.38
CA THR A 421 -35.51 0.18 -11.05
C THR A 421 -36.40 1.36 -10.61
N ASN A 422 -37.17 1.98 -11.52
CA ASN A 422 -38.17 3.03 -11.24
C ASN A 422 -37.68 4.25 -10.43
N GLU A 423 -36.40 4.62 -10.58
CA GLU A 423 -35.78 5.74 -9.86
C GLU A 423 -35.40 6.89 -10.82
N THR A 424 -35.59 8.13 -10.38
CA THR A 424 -35.33 9.35 -11.18
C THR A 424 -33.91 9.50 -11.76
N PRO A 425 -32.80 9.17 -11.06
CA PRO A 425 -31.46 9.23 -11.66
C PRO A 425 -31.27 8.24 -12.82
N TYR A 426 -31.96 7.10 -12.78
CA TYR A 426 -31.87 6.07 -13.83
C TYR A 426 -32.68 6.46 -15.07
N PHE A 427 -33.79 7.20 -14.91
CA PHE A 427 -34.49 7.79 -16.07
C PHE A 427 -33.62 8.80 -16.83
N MET A 428 -32.83 9.61 -16.12
CA MET A 428 -31.89 10.55 -16.74
C MET A 428 -30.75 9.82 -17.48
N LYS A 429 -30.16 8.79 -16.85
CA LYS A 429 -29.13 7.96 -17.50
C LYS A 429 -29.65 7.23 -18.74
N SER A 430 -30.85 6.68 -18.68
CA SER A 430 -31.52 6.06 -19.83
C SER A 430 -31.75 7.08 -20.96
N MET A 431 -32.12 8.31 -20.62
CA MET A 431 -32.29 9.38 -21.60
C MET A 431 -30.99 9.72 -22.33
N ASP A 432 -29.89 9.85 -21.59
CA ASP A 432 -28.56 10.12 -22.16
C ASP A 432 -28.09 8.98 -23.07
N CYS A 433 -28.41 7.73 -22.71
CA CYS A 433 -28.15 6.56 -23.55
C CYS A 433 -28.97 6.59 -24.85
N ILE A 434 -30.24 6.95 -24.79
CA ILE A 434 -31.12 7.05 -25.97
C ILE A 434 -30.65 8.17 -26.91
N LYS A 435 -30.22 9.32 -26.37
CA LYS A 435 -29.64 10.43 -27.16
C LYS A 435 -28.34 10.02 -27.83
N ALA A 436 -27.43 9.38 -27.08
CA ALA A 436 -26.18 8.86 -27.65
C ALA A 436 -26.43 7.79 -28.71
N PHE A 437 -27.43 6.92 -28.51
CA PHE A 437 -27.85 5.93 -29.49
C PHE A 437 -28.40 6.56 -30.76
N ARG A 438 -29.20 7.63 -30.64
CA ARG A 438 -29.74 8.39 -31.79
C ARG A 438 -28.62 9.02 -32.62
N GLU A 439 -27.67 9.70 -31.98
CA GLU A 439 -26.56 10.38 -32.65
C GLU A 439 -25.68 9.38 -33.43
N GLU A 440 -25.30 8.28 -32.79
CA GLU A 440 -24.43 7.28 -33.40
C GLU A 440 -25.19 6.46 -34.47
N ALA A 441 -26.50 6.21 -34.32
CA ALA A 441 -27.31 5.58 -35.36
C ALA A 441 -27.41 6.42 -36.65
N ILE A 442 -27.43 7.75 -36.55
CA ILE A 442 -27.35 8.66 -37.70
C ILE A 442 -25.97 8.58 -38.35
N GLN A 443 -24.91 8.60 -37.55
CA GLN A 443 -23.53 8.59 -38.03
C GLN A 443 -23.16 7.28 -38.75
N PHE A 444 -23.67 6.13 -38.28
CA PHE A 444 -23.39 4.80 -38.84
C PHE A 444 -24.43 4.31 -39.86
N SER A 445 -25.40 5.16 -40.24
CA SER A 445 -26.48 4.84 -41.19
C SER A 445 -27.40 3.67 -40.76
N GLU A 446 -27.46 3.35 -39.46
CA GLU A 446 -28.30 2.29 -38.88
C GLU A 446 -29.65 2.82 -38.34
N VAL A 447 -30.27 3.69 -39.13
CA VAL A 447 -31.48 4.46 -38.77
C VAL A 447 -32.69 3.56 -38.47
N GLN A 448 -32.79 2.41 -39.14
CA GLN A 448 -33.92 1.47 -38.99
C GLN A 448 -33.93 0.81 -37.60
N ARG A 449 -32.76 0.57 -36.99
CA ARG A 449 -32.67 -0.07 -35.67
C ARG A 449 -33.12 0.86 -34.56
N PHE A 450 -32.73 2.14 -34.64
CA PHE A 450 -33.20 3.17 -33.71
C PHE A 450 -34.72 3.35 -33.79
N ASN A 451 -35.27 3.42 -35.00
CA ASN A 451 -36.71 3.61 -35.21
C ASN A 451 -37.54 2.38 -34.78
N ASN A 452 -37.01 1.17 -34.89
CA ASN A 452 -37.66 -0.04 -34.36
C ASN A 452 -37.57 -0.07 -32.83
N PHE A 453 -36.40 0.20 -32.26
CA PHE A 453 -36.21 0.29 -30.81
C PHE A 453 -37.14 1.31 -30.15
N LEU A 454 -37.31 2.51 -30.73
CA LEU A 454 -38.24 3.51 -30.18
C LEU A 454 -39.71 3.05 -30.20
N LYS A 455 -40.12 2.27 -31.20
CA LYS A 455 -41.48 1.68 -31.24
C LYS A 455 -41.64 0.59 -30.20
N ASP A 456 -40.65 -0.29 -30.07
CA ASP A 456 -40.65 -1.36 -29.05
C ASP A 456 -40.62 -0.76 -27.63
N LEU A 457 -39.89 0.34 -27.44
CA LEU A 457 -39.84 1.08 -26.18
C LEU A 457 -41.20 1.71 -25.86
N GLN A 458 -41.91 2.28 -26.85
CA GLN A 458 -43.26 2.81 -26.67
C GLN A 458 -44.24 1.72 -26.23
N GLU A 459 -44.24 0.57 -26.90
CA GLU A 459 -45.11 -0.56 -26.56
C GLU A 459 -44.81 -1.09 -25.14
N LYS A 460 -43.53 -1.22 -24.78
CA LYS A 460 -43.13 -1.67 -23.43
C LYS A 460 -43.48 -0.68 -22.33
N VAL A 461 -43.39 0.63 -22.59
CA VAL A 461 -43.76 1.69 -21.65
C VAL A 461 -45.27 1.75 -21.45
N GLU A 462 -46.06 1.52 -22.52
CA GLU A 462 -47.53 1.36 -22.43
C GLU A 462 -47.92 0.11 -21.61
N ILE A 463 -47.23 -1.02 -21.79
CA ILE A 463 -47.49 -2.27 -21.04
C ILE A 463 -47.14 -2.13 -19.55
N LYS A 464 -46.02 -1.47 -19.21
CA LYS A 464 -45.54 -1.31 -17.82
C LYS A 464 -46.12 -0.10 -17.09
N GLN A 465 -47.04 0.67 -17.70
CA GLN A 465 -47.63 1.91 -17.15
C GLN A 465 -46.59 2.96 -16.70
N LEU A 466 -45.46 3.08 -17.40
CA LEU A 466 -44.40 4.05 -17.08
C LEU A 466 -44.70 5.44 -17.69
N ASN A 467 -45.89 5.98 -17.40
CA ASN A 467 -46.39 7.23 -17.98
C ASN A 467 -45.46 8.42 -17.68
N HIS A 468 -44.86 8.45 -16.48
CA HIS A 468 -43.95 9.51 -16.06
C HIS A 468 -42.66 9.55 -16.90
N PHE A 469 -42.10 8.39 -17.26
CA PHE A 469 -40.92 8.33 -18.13
C PHE A 469 -41.25 8.75 -19.57
N TRP A 470 -42.43 8.37 -20.07
CA TRP A 470 -42.88 8.77 -21.42
C TRP A 470 -43.12 10.28 -21.51
N GLU A 471 -43.68 10.90 -20.48
CA GLU A 471 -43.83 12.35 -20.39
C GLU A 471 -42.48 13.08 -20.46
N ILE A 472 -41.44 12.55 -19.81
CA ILE A 472 -40.08 13.09 -19.88
C ILE A 472 -39.51 12.95 -21.29
N ILE A 473 -39.73 11.83 -21.98
CA ILE A 473 -39.32 11.65 -23.39
C ILE A 473 -40.02 12.66 -24.32
N ILE A 474 -41.32 12.90 -24.10
CA ILE A 474 -42.11 13.90 -24.85
C ILE A 474 -41.58 15.31 -24.58
N GLN A 475 -41.27 15.63 -23.32
CA GLN A 475 -40.74 16.93 -22.92
C GLN A 475 -39.36 17.23 -23.54
N ASP A 476 -38.50 16.21 -23.66
CA ASP A 476 -37.17 16.33 -24.26
C ASP A 476 -37.17 16.20 -25.80
N GLY A 477 -38.34 15.94 -26.42
CA GLY A 477 -38.53 16.02 -27.86
C GLY A 477 -37.83 14.93 -28.69
N ILE A 478 -37.61 13.74 -28.12
CA ILE A 478 -36.97 12.63 -28.85
C ILE A 478 -37.98 12.00 -29.82
N THR A 479 -37.80 12.25 -31.11
CA THR A 479 -38.64 11.71 -32.19
C THR A 479 -37.93 10.61 -32.99
N LEU A 480 -38.72 9.85 -33.75
CA LEU A 480 -38.22 8.96 -34.80
C LEU A 480 -37.34 9.76 -35.78
N ILE A 481 -36.21 9.18 -36.20
CA ILE A 481 -35.30 9.82 -37.16
C ILE A 481 -36.03 9.94 -38.50
N THR A 482 -36.15 11.17 -39.01
CA THR A 482 -36.94 11.48 -40.21
C THR A 482 -36.11 11.41 -41.49
N LYS A 483 -36.78 11.35 -42.64
CA LYS A 483 -36.16 11.39 -43.98
C LYS A 483 -35.29 12.63 -44.25
N ASP A 484 -35.54 13.73 -43.55
CA ASP A 484 -34.76 14.97 -43.69
C ASP A 484 -33.41 14.90 -42.95
N GLU A 485 -33.28 14.02 -41.95
CA GLU A 485 -32.08 13.88 -41.10
C GLU A 485 -31.14 12.76 -41.54
N ALA A 486 -31.64 11.72 -42.23
CA ALA A 486 -30.80 10.64 -42.76
C ALA A 486 -31.40 9.95 -44.01
N PRO A 487 -30.60 9.69 -45.07
CA PRO A 487 -31.09 9.15 -46.35
C PRO A 487 -31.59 7.70 -46.31
N GLY A 488 -31.44 7.01 -45.17
CA GLY A 488 -31.90 5.63 -44.93
C GLY A 488 -33.22 5.51 -44.16
N SER A 489 -33.90 6.61 -43.83
CA SER A 489 -35.14 6.56 -43.05
C SER A 489 -36.38 6.31 -43.92
N SER A 490 -37.28 5.46 -43.43
CA SER A 490 -38.60 5.21 -44.02
C SER A 490 -39.66 6.20 -43.50
N VAL A 491 -39.36 6.98 -42.46
CA VAL A 491 -40.31 7.77 -41.67
C VAL A 491 -40.35 9.24 -42.12
N THR A 492 -41.55 9.75 -42.33
CA THR A 492 -41.82 11.11 -42.83
C THR A 492 -41.88 12.11 -41.66
N ALA A 493 -41.54 13.38 -41.87
CA ALA A 493 -41.56 14.41 -40.81
C ALA A 493 -42.93 14.56 -40.09
N GLU A 494 -44.02 14.18 -40.77
CA GLU A 494 -45.37 14.14 -40.20
C GLU A 494 -45.61 12.92 -39.29
N GLU A 495 -44.98 11.78 -39.56
CA GLU A 495 -45.08 10.57 -38.75
C GLU A 495 -44.29 10.70 -37.45
N GLY A 496 -43.13 11.36 -37.48
CA GLY A 496 -42.36 11.71 -36.28
C GLY A 496 -43.11 12.67 -35.33
N LYS A 497 -43.92 13.59 -35.88
CA LYS A 497 -44.77 14.50 -35.09
C LYS A 497 -46.05 13.82 -34.58
N LYS A 498 -46.64 12.91 -35.34
CA LYS A 498 -47.81 12.11 -34.90
C LYS A 498 -47.45 11.09 -33.81
N PHE A 499 -46.21 10.61 -33.77
CA PHE A 499 -45.72 9.68 -32.75
C PHE A 499 -45.71 10.27 -31.33
N LEU A 500 -45.56 11.59 -31.20
CA LEU A 500 -45.59 12.31 -29.93
C LEU A 500 -47.00 12.72 -29.47
N ALA A 501 -48.04 12.50 -30.28
CA ALA A 501 -49.40 12.88 -29.91
C ALA A 501 -49.99 11.89 -28.90
N PRO A 502 -50.59 12.35 -27.78
CA PRO A 502 -51.27 11.47 -26.84
C PRO A 502 -52.42 10.74 -27.56
N LYS A 503 -52.51 9.41 -27.41
CA LYS A 503 -53.67 8.63 -27.90
C LYS A 503 -54.91 9.07 -27.12
N GLU A 504 -55.96 9.49 -27.83
CA GLU A 504 -57.30 9.67 -27.26
C GLU A 504 -57.78 8.33 -26.68
N SER A 505 -58.28 8.37 -25.44
CA SER A 505 -58.88 7.22 -24.77
C SER A 505 -60.13 6.74 -25.52
N PRO A 506 -60.37 5.42 -25.67
CA PRO A 506 -61.64 4.94 -26.16
C PRO A 506 -62.73 5.22 -25.13
N ASN A 507 -63.80 5.85 -25.62
CA ASN A 507 -65.01 6.26 -24.94
C ASN A 507 -65.58 5.22 -23.95
N GLU A 508 -66.08 5.77 -22.84
CA GLU A 508 -67.11 5.18 -21.98
C GLU A 508 -68.30 4.70 -22.82
N GLU A 509 -68.69 3.44 -22.65
CA GLU A 509 -70.09 3.00 -22.73
C GLU A 509 -70.22 1.54 -22.24
N ARG A 510 -70.53 1.37 -20.95
CA ARG A 510 -71.36 0.26 -20.47
C ARG A 510 -72.02 0.59 -19.13
N ALA A 511 -73.26 1.07 -19.29
CA ALA A 511 -74.44 0.92 -18.45
C ALA A 511 -74.26 0.50 -16.98
N ALA A 512 -74.80 1.34 -16.10
CA ALA A 512 -75.15 1.03 -14.72
C ALA A 512 -75.99 -0.25 -14.61
N LEU A 513 -75.55 -1.18 -13.77
CA LEU A 513 -76.37 -2.15 -13.04
C LEU A 513 -75.70 -2.34 -11.66
N PHE A 514 -76.50 -2.16 -10.61
CA PHE A 514 -76.16 -2.33 -9.20
C PHE A 514 -75.69 -3.76 -8.88
N GLU A 515 -74.71 -3.91 -7.98
CA GLU A 515 -74.79 -4.87 -6.86
C GLU A 515 -73.79 -4.49 -5.74
N GLU A 516 -74.23 -4.75 -4.50
CA GLU A 516 -73.76 -4.25 -3.21
C GLU A 516 -72.50 -4.97 -2.68
N GLY A 517 -71.77 -4.30 -1.75
CA GLY A 517 -71.18 -5.00 -0.59
C GLY A 517 -69.72 -4.71 -0.22
N GLY A 518 -69.53 -3.95 0.87
CA GLY A 518 -68.40 -4.01 1.82
C GLY A 518 -67.07 -3.40 1.36
N ASP A 519 -66.30 -2.64 2.12
CA ASP A 519 -66.34 -2.28 3.53
C ASP A 519 -65.83 -0.84 3.66
N VAL A 520 -66.52 -0.07 4.49
CA VAL A 520 -66.19 1.29 4.87
C VAL A 520 -65.55 1.18 6.24
N ASP A 521 -64.23 1.30 6.34
CA ASP A 521 -63.51 1.68 7.56
C ASP A 521 -62.08 2.09 7.16
N ASP A 522 -61.50 3.03 7.91
CA ASP A 522 -60.17 3.65 7.77
C ASP A 522 -60.06 4.95 6.94
N LEU A 523 -61.16 5.70 6.83
CA LEU A 523 -61.10 7.15 6.63
C LEU A 523 -61.91 7.83 7.72
N LEU A 524 -61.25 8.17 8.84
CA LEU A 524 -61.49 9.34 9.69
C LEU A 524 -60.61 9.26 10.96
N ASP A 525 -59.42 9.89 10.88
CA ASP A 525 -58.60 10.45 11.98
C ASP A 525 -57.26 10.88 11.33
N LEU A 526 -56.87 12.13 11.14
CA LEU A 526 -57.22 13.42 11.73
C LEU A 526 -57.07 14.55 10.69
N ILE A 527 -57.82 15.62 10.98
CA ILE A 527 -57.74 17.01 10.52
C ILE A 527 -56.31 17.59 10.55
#